data_AF-A0A967J2M0-F1
#
_entry.id   AF-A0A967J2M0-F1
#
_cell.length_a   1.000
_cell.length_b   1.000
_cell.length_c   1.000
_cell.angle_alpha   90.00
_cell.angle_beta   90.00
_cell.angle_gamma   90.00
#
_symmetry.space_group_name_H-M   'P 1'
#
loop_
_entity.id
_entity.type
_entity.pdbx_description
1 polymer ?
#
loop_
_entity_poly.entity_id
_entity_poly.type
_entity_poly.pdbx_seq_one_letter_code
_entity_poly.pdbx_strand_id
1 'polypeptide(L)' 'QGQYVNGPRTSFSGGAGLLSTARDYGRFLQMLLDGGELEGVRLLSPASIDLMTTNHVGQLYRAPAMGFGLGFSVRLDVGA' A
#
# COMPACT_ATOMS: atom_id res chain seq x y z
N GLN A 1 8.06 11.67 -13.25
CA GLN A 1 8.66 12.69 -12.37
C GLN A 1 9.54 13.58 -13.24
N GLY A 2 9.20 14.85 -13.48
CA GLY A 2 9.84 15.65 -14.55
C GLY A 2 9.94 17.16 -14.33
N GLN A 3 9.57 17.67 -13.15
CA GLN A 3 9.60 19.10 -12.82
C GLN A 3 10.95 19.50 -12.15
N TYR A 4 12.07 18.90 -12.57
CA TYR A 4 13.38 19.11 -11.93
C TYR A 4 14.21 20.20 -12.61
N VAL A 5 13.93 20.49 -13.87
CA VAL A 5 14.76 21.39 -14.70
C VAL A 5 14.32 22.84 -14.54
N ASN A 6 13.00 23.11 -14.50
CA ASN A 6 12.45 24.46 -14.37
C ASN A 6 11.31 24.45 -13.33
N GLY A 7 11.52 25.05 -12.15
CA GLY A 7 10.56 25.08 -11.04
C GLY A 7 11.25 25.25 -9.67
N PRO A 8 10.52 25.21 -8.54
CA PRO A 8 11.10 25.38 -7.19
C PRO A 8 12.07 24.26 -6.76
N ARG A 9 12.47 23.37 -7.68
CA ARG A 9 13.33 22.20 -7.44
C ARG A 9 12.86 21.32 -6.27
N THR A 10 11.56 21.32 -6.01
CA THR A 10 10.94 20.59 -4.91
C THR A 10 10.01 19.54 -5.51
N SER A 11 10.22 18.27 -5.17
CA SER A 11 9.36 17.15 -5.59
C SER A 11 8.83 16.44 -4.34
N PHE A 12 7.51 16.49 -4.14
CA PHE A 12 6.84 15.70 -3.11
C PHE A 12 6.62 14.27 -3.66
N SER A 13 7.63 13.42 -3.50
CA SER A 13 7.60 12.04 -3.99
C SER A 13 6.93 11.11 -2.97
N GLY A 14 5.70 10.69 -3.27
CA GLY A 14 4.97 9.70 -2.45
C GLY A 14 5.23 8.23 -2.83
N GLY A 15 5.78 7.99 -4.04
CA GLY A 15 6.02 6.62 -4.54
C GLY A 15 7.42 6.06 -4.26
N ALA A 16 8.35 6.91 -3.82
CA ALA A 16 9.73 6.54 -3.48
C ALA A 16 10.40 7.64 -2.63
N GLY A 17 11.41 7.27 -1.83
CA GLY A 17 12.26 8.23 -1.10
C GLY A 17 11.93 8.41 0.39
N LEU A 18 10.92 7.72 0.92
CA LEU A 18 10.69 7.63 2.36
C LEU A 18 11.78 6.76 3.01
N LEU A 19 12.37 7.22 4.11
CA LEU A 19 13.29 6.44 4.94
C LEU A 19 12.61 6.08 6.26
N SER A 20 12.85 4.86 6.73
CA SER A 20 12.27 4.34 7.97
C SER A 20 13.09 3.15 8.49
N THR A 21 12.69 2.59 9.64
CA THR A 21 13.27 1.34 10.16
C THR A 21 12.39 0.14 9.85
N ALA A 22 12.95 -1.07 9.94
CA ALA A 22 12.17 -2.30 9.84
C ALA A 22 11.04 -2.36 10.89
N ARG A 23 11.30 -1.83 12.10
CA ARG A 23 10.31 -1.76 13.18
C ARG A 23 9.14 -0.84 12.82
N ASP A 24 9.44 0.34 12.31
CA ASP A 24 8.40 1.32 11.95
C ASP A 24 7.54 0.80 10.81
N TYR A 25 8.15 0.18 9.80
CA TYR A 25 7.41 -0.43 8.71
C TYR A 25 6.56 -1.63 9.18
N GLY A 26 7.09 -2.44 10.11
CA GLY A 26 6.33 -3.51 10.75
C GLY A 26 5.09 -3.00 11.49
N ARG A 27 5.19 -1.86 12.19
CA ARG A 27 4.04 -1.20 12.83
C ARG A 27 3.00 -0.71 11.82
N PHE A 28 3.44 -0.15 10.70
CA PHE A 28 2.54 0.21 9.60
C PHE A 28 1.79 -1.01 9.05
N LEU A 29 2.48 -2.13 8.81
CA LEU A 29 1.84 -3.36 8.35
C LEU A 29 0.90 -3.96 9.40
N GLN A 30 1.28 -3.90 10.69
CA GLN A 30 0.43 -4.32 11.79
C GLN A 30 -0.87 -3.50 11.86
N MET A 31 -0.80 -2.19 11.63
CA MET A 31 -2.00 -1.34 11.55
C MET A 31 -2.96 -1.77 10.45
N LEU A 32 -2.44 -2.18 9.29
CA LEU A 32 -3.27 -2.72 8.20
C LEU A 32 -3.87 -4.08 8.60
N LEU A 33 -3.07 -4.95 9.23
CA LEU A 33 -3.52 -6.27 9.70
C LEU A 33 -4.63 -6.15 10.77
N ASP A 34 -4.54 -5.16 11.63
CA ASP A 34 -5.51 -4.88 12.70
C ASP A 34 -6.71 -4.03 12.21
N GLY A 35 -6.96 -4.00 10.90
CA GLY A 35 -8.16 -3.37 10.33
C GLY A 35 -8.15 -1.83 10.43
N GLY A 36 -6.97 -1.22 10.36
CA GLY A 36 -6.80 0.23 10.30
C GLY A 36 -6.52 0.89 11.65
N GLU A 37 -6.23 0.10 12.68
CA GLU A 37 -6.00 0.55 14.06
C GLU A 37 -4.64 0.07 14.55
N LEU A 38 -3.94 0.90 15.34
CA LEU A 38 -2.70 0.51 15.99
C LEU A 38 -2.70 1.07 17.40
N GLU A 39 -2.52 0.20 18.40
CA GLU A 39 -2.41 0.59 19.82
C GLU A 39 -3.60 1.47 20.30
N GLY A 40 -4.82 1.14 19.87
CA GLY A 40 -6.04 1.87 20.24
C GLY A 40 -6.30 3.14 19.43
N VAL A 41 -5.44 3.49 18.47
CA VAL A 41 -5.61 4.65 17.59
C VAL A 41 -6.05 4.20 16.20
N ARG A 42 -7.25 4.62 15.79
CA ARG A 42 -7.78 4.37 14.46
C ARG A 42 -7.24 5.37 13.44
N LEU A 43 -6.51 4.88 12.45
CA LEU A 43 -5.96 5.67 11.35
C LEU A 43 -6.79 5.51 10.07
N LEU A 44 -7.33 4.32 9.83
CA LEU A 44 -8.22 4.02 8.71
C LEU A 44 -9.45 3.26 9.18
N SER A 45 -10.57 3.38 8.46
CA SER A 45 -11.74 2.55 8.73
C SER A 45 -11.47 1.10 8.28
N PRO A 46 -12.12 0.09 8.89
CA PRO A 46 -11.96 -1.30 8.43
C PRO A 46 -12.38 -1.45 6.96
N ALA A 47 -13.47 -0.78 6.55
CA ALA A 47 -13.92 -0.76 5.15
C ALA A 47 -12.88 -0.17 4.18
N SER A 48 -12.06 0.78 4.64
CA SER A 48 -10.95 1.32 3.83
C SER A 48 -9.86 0.27 3.63
N ILE A 49 -9.53 -0.51 4.67
CA ILE A 49 -8.58 -1.62 4.56
C ILE A 49 -9.09 -2.67 3.58
N ASP A 50 -10.37 -3.06 3.68
CA ASP A 50 -11.00 -4.02 2.76
C ASP A 50 -10.89 -3.56 1.30
N LEU A 51 -11.17 -2.28 1.04
CA LEU A 51 -11.00 -1.70 -0.30
C LEU A 51 -9.53 -1.71 -0.74
N MET A 52 -8.58 -1.41 0.15
CA MET A 52 -7.16 -1.40 -0.19
C MET A 52 -6.62 -2.78 -0.59
N THR A 53 -7.16 -3.85 0.00
CA THR A 53 -6.71 -5.24 -0.23
C THR A 53 -7.62 -6.04 -1.17
N THR A 54 -8.64 -5.42 -1.77
CA THR A 54 -9.49 -6.04 -2.80
C THR A 54 -8.83 -5.94 -4.18
N ASN A 55 -8.92 -6.99 -5.00
CA ASN A 55 -8.43 -6.95 -6.38
C ASN A 55 -9.29 -6.02 -7.26
N HIS A 56 -8.73 -4.90 -7.69
CA HIS A 56 -9.41 -3.91 -8.55
C HIS A 56 -9.08 -4.04 -10.03
N VAL A 57 -8.15 -4.92 -10.41
CA VAL A 57 -7.66 -5.05 -11.80
C VAL A 57 -8.09 -6.36 -12.48
N GLY A 58 -8.87 -7.20 -11.80
CA GLY A 58 -9.30 -8.49 -12.33
C GLY A 58 -8.11 -9.39 -12.68
N GLN A 59 -8.05 -9.84 -13.93
CA GLN A 59 -7.01 -10.77 -14.43
C GLN A 59 -5.93 -10.06 -15.26
N LEU A 60 -5.72 -8.75 -15.04
CA LEU A 60 -4.76 -7.98 -15.81
C LEU A 60 -3.33 -8.55 -15.73
N TYR A 61 -2.93 -9.07 -14.58
CA TYR A 61 -1.63 -9.72 -14.43
C TYR A 61 -1.69 -11.15 -14.94
N ARG A 62 -0.74 -11.48 -15.83
CA ARG A 62 -0.60 -12.82 -16.43
C ARG A 62 -0.03 -13.87 -15.46
N ALA A 63 0.47 -13.44 -14.30
CA ALA A 63 0.94 -14.35 -13.27
C ALA A 63 -0.26 -15.02 -12.58
N PRO A 64 -0.25 -16.35 -12.42
CA PRO A 64 -1.36 -17.04 -11.77
C PRO A 64 -1.57 -16.51 -10.35
N ALA A 65 -2.83 -16.35 -9.98
CA ALA A 65 -3.29 -15.96 -8.64
C ALA A 65 -2.77 -14.61 -8.11
N MET A 66 -2.47 -13.64 -8.98
CA MET A 66 -2.05 -12.30 -8.58
C MET A 66 -3.03 -11.22 -9.06
N GLY A 67 -3.48 -10.38 -8.13
CA GLY A 67 -4.25 -9.16 -8.39
C GLY A 67 -3.54 -7.93 -7.80
N PHE A 68 -4.18 -6.77 -7.91
CA PHE A 68 -3.67 -5.54 -7.30
C PHE A 68 -4.82 -4.71 -6.76
N GLY A 69 -4.66 -4.28 -5.51
CA GLY A 69 -5.59 -3.43 -4.80
C GLY A 69 -5.18 -1.96 -4.86
N LEU A 70 -5.61 -1.16 -3.88
CA LEU A 70 -5.25 0.26 -3.81
C LEU A 70 -3.90 0.41 -3.10
N GLY A 71 -2.82 0.06 -3.81
CA GLY A 71 -1.44 0.21 -3.33
C GLY A 71 -0.75 -1.09 -2.92
N PHE A 72 -1.42 -2.23 -3.01
CA PHE A 72 -0.87 -3.55 -2.64
C PHE A 72 -1.09 -4.59 -3.72
N SER A 73 -0.11 -5.46 -3.93
CA SER A 73 -0.32 -6.72 -4.65
C SER A 73 -1.14 -7.66 -3.77
N VAL A 74 -2.15 -8.30 -4.36
CA VAL A 74 -3.07 -9.21 -3.66
C VAL A 74 -2.87 -10.62 -4.20
N ARG A 75 -2.67 -11.58 -3.30
CA ARG A 75 -2.61 -13.00 -3.67
C ARG A 75 -4.02 -13.58 -3.61
N LEU A 76 -4.50 -14.11 -4.73
CA LEU A 76 -5.85 -14.63 -4.89
C LEU A 76 -5.97 -16.11 -4.49
N ASP A 77 -4.84 -16.82 -4.47
CA ASP A 77 -4.72 -18.20 -4.02
C ASP A 77 -3.47 -18.34 -3.14
N VAL A 78 -3.71 -18.64 -1.86
CA VAL A 78 -2.67 -18.77 -0.84
C VAL A 78 -1.94 -20.13 -0.96
N GLY A 79 -2.52 -21.10 -1.68
CA GLY A 79 -2.02 -22.47 -1.82
C GLY A 79 -1.49 -22.86 -3.21
N ALA A 80 -1.61 -21.99 -4.22
CA ALA A 80 -1.01 -22.17 -5.55
C ALA A 80 0.47 -21.82 -5.60
#